data_AF-A0A832GZA2-F1
#
_entry.id   AF-A0A832GZA2-F1
#
_cell.length_a   1.000
_cell.length_b   1.000
_cell.length_c   1.000
_cell.angle_alpha   90.00
_cell.angle_beta   90.00
_cell.angle_gamma   90.00
#
_symmetry.space_group_name_H-M   'P 1'
#
loop_
_entity.id
_entity.type
_entity.pdbx_description
1 polymer ?
#
loop_
_entity_poly.entity_id
_entity_poly.type
_entity_poly.pdbx_seq_one_letter_code
_entity_poly.pdbx_strand_id
1 'polypeptide(L)' 'MLKGLSNAEVNERKSRGLINKAVKSKTKTIGEIFIENIFSLFNFIIIGIIAGVIFFYLRT' A
#
# COMPACT_ATOMS: atom_id res chain seq x y z
N MET A 1 14.81 28.19 32.57
CA MET A 1 13.55 27.42 32.40
C MET A 1 13.07 27.59 30.97
N LEU A 2 12.77 26.49 30.26
CA LEU A 2 12.12 26.59 28.95
C LEU A 2 10.66 26.98 29.18
N LYS A 3 10.28 28.18 28.75
CA LYS A 3 8.90 28.67 28.80
C LYS A 3 8.15 28.06 27.61
N GLY A 4 7.07 27.34 27.88
CA GLY A 4 6.19 26.79 26.84
C GLY A 4 5.40 27.90 26.12
N LEU A 5 4.71 27.51 25.04
CA LEU A 5 3.81 28.43 24.32
C LEU A 5 2.65 28.87 25.21
N SER A 6 2.26 30.13 25.04
CA SER A 6 1.00 30.66 25.55
C SER A 6 -0.20 30.14 24.77
N ASN A 7 -1.39 30.24 25.36
CA ASN A 7 -2.64 29.88 24.67
C ASN A 7 -2.88 30.70 23.39
N ALA A 8 -2.45 31.96 23.37
CA ALA A 8 -2.55 32.82 22.19
C ALA A 8 -1.69 32.30 21.03
N GLU A 9 -0.44 31.94 21.32
CA GLU A 9 0.51 31.38 20.36
C GLU A 9 0.09 30.00 19.83
N VAL A 10 -0.60 29.19 20.66
CA VAL A 10 -1.20 27.92 20.22
C VAL A 10 -2.37 28.18 19.27
N ASN A 11 -3.23 29.15 19.59
CA ASN A 11 -4.39 29.47 18.77
C ASN A 11 -4.00 30.10 17.42
N GLU A 12 -2.97 30.94 17.40
CA GLU A 12 -2.38 31.49 16.17
C GLU A 12 -1.79 30.38 15.27
N ARG A 13 -1.11 29.39 15.85
CA ARG A 13 -0.60 28.24 15.09
C ARG A 13 -1.71 27.39 14.51
N LYS A 14 -2.77 27.14 15.30
CA LYS A 14 -3.96 26.42 14.84
C LYS A 14 -4.67 27.17 13.71
N SER A 15 -4.83 28.50 13.81
CA SER A 15 -5.47 29.32 12.76
C SER A 15 -4.66 29.35 11.47
N ARG A 16 -3.32 29.25 11.56
CA ARG A 16 -2.41 29.08 10.42
C ARG A 16 -2.36 27.66 9.86
N GLY A 17 -3.11 26.72 10.42
CA GLY A 17 -3.10 25.31 9.99
C GLY A 17 -1.80 24.57 10.32
N LEU A 18 -0.94 25.13 11.19
CA LEU A 18 0.29 24.51 11.70
C LEU A 18 -0.05 23.47 12.78
N ILE A 19 -0.90 22.52 12.40
CA ILE A 19 -1.32 21.42 13.25
C ILE A 19 -0.60 20.15 12.80
N ASN A 20 -0.17 19.36 13.78
CA ASN A 20 0.45 18.08 13.53
C ASN A 20 -0.61 17.09 13.03
N LYS A 21 -0.89 17.12 11.72
CA LYS A 21 -1.71 16.10 11.07
C LYS A 21 -0.81 14.95 10.69
N ALA A 22 -1.25 13.73 11.02
CA ALA A 22 -0.66 12.55 10.42
C ALA A 22 -0.76 12.67 8.90
N VAL A 23 0.39 12.57 8.22
CA VAL A 23 0.41 12.45 6.76
C VAL A 23 -0.33 11.16 6.43
N LYS A 24 -1.33 11.24 5.56
CA LYS A 24 -2.06 10.05 5.11
C LYS A 24 -1.07 9.15 4.38
N SER A 25 -0.67 8.05 5.02
CA SER A 25 0.23 7.07 4.39
C SER A 25 -0.50 6.47 3.19
N LYS A 26 0.16 6.46 2.03
CA LYS A 26 -0.33 5.70 0.88
C LYS A 26 -0.10 4.22 1.17
N THR A 27 -1.09 3.58 1.78
CA THR A 27 -1.11 2.14 1.99
C THR A 27 -1.92 1.51 0.87
N LYS A 28 -1.46 0.36 0.36
CA LYS A 28 -2.23 -0.43 -0.60
C LYS A 28 -3.51 -0.94 0.05
N THR A 29 -4.59 -0.90 -0.71
CA THR A 29 -5.85 -1.55 -0.37
C THR A 29 -5.69 -3.07 -0.45
N ILE A 30 -6.57 -3.78 0.24
CA ILE A 30 -6.63 -5.25 0.17
C ILE A 30 -6.82 -5.70 -1.29
N GLY A 31 -7.61 -4.98 -2.07
CA GLY A 31 -7.84 -5.28 -3.49
C GLY A 31 -6.60 -5.12 -4.35
N GLU A 32 -5.82 -4.05 -4.16
CA GLU A 32 -4.53 -3.85 -4.85
C GLU A 32 -3.55 -4.99 -4.52
N ILE A 33 -3.45 -5.37 -3.25
CA ILE A 33 -2.59 -6.48 -2.82
C ILE A 33 -3.05 -7.80 -3.46
N PHE A 34 -4.36 -8.05 -3.48
CA PHE A 34 -4.93 -9.27 -4.03
C PHE A 34 -4.64 -9.41 -5.54
N ILE A 35 -4.87 -8.35 -6.30
CA ILE A 35 -4.63 -8.32 -7.76
C ILE A 35 -3.14 -8.52 -8.06
N GLU A 36 -2.25 -7.81 -7.35
CA GLU A 36 -0.80 -7.93 -7.57
C GLU A 36 -0.27 -9.33 -7.27
N ASN A 37 -0.82 -10.02 -6.26
CA ASN A 37 -0.41 -11.38 -5.95
C ASN A 37 -0.93 -12.39 -6.97
N ILE A 38 -2.19 -12.29 -7.40
CA ILE A 38 -2.77 -13.19 -8.41
C ILE A 38 -2.07 -13.04 -9.75
N PHE A 39 -1.91 -11.80 -10.23
CA PHE A 39 -1.27 -11.51 -11.51
C PHE A 39 0.25 -11.31 -11.37
N SER A 40 0.87 -12.13 -10.52
CA SER A 40 2.32 -12.15 -10.38
C SER A 40 2.98 -12.98 -11.49
N LEU A 41 4.21 -12.59 -11.87
CA LEU A 41 5.03 -13.36 -12.81
C LEU A 41 5.18 -14.82 -12.37
N PHE A 42 5.31 -15.06 -11.07
CA PHE A 42 5.41 -16.39 -10.50
C PHE A 42 4.18 -17.26 -10.81
N ASN A 43 2.98 -16.72 -10.60
CA ASN A 43 1.75 -17.43 -10.92
C ASN A 43 1.62 -17.70 -12.42
N PHE A 44 2.03 -16.75 -13.28
CA PHE A 44 2.03 -16.98 -14.72
C PHE A 44 3.00 -18.10 -15.15
N ILE A 45 4.18 -18.18 -14.54
CA ILE A 45 5.12 -19.28 -14.79
C ILE A 45 4.49 -20.61 -14.38
N ILE A 46 3.87 -20.68 -13.19
CA ILE A 46 3.19 -21.90 -12.73
C ILE A 46 2.09 -22.31 -13.71
N ILE A 47 1.23 -21.37 -14.13
CA ILE A 47 0.17 -21.63 -15.11
C ILE A 47 0.75 -22.15 -16.42
N GLY A 48 1.86 -21.58 -16.90
CA GLY A 48 2.55 -22.03 -18.11
C GLY A 48 3.07 -23.46 -17.99
N ILE A 49 3.67 -23.82 -16.87
CA ILE A 49 4.15 -25.18 -16.60
C ILE A 49 2.97 -26.16 -16.56
N ILE A 50 1.92 -25.84 -15.80
CA ILE A 50 0.71 -26.68 -15.70
C ILE A 50 0.11 -26.89 -17.09
N ALA A 51 -0.05 -25.82 -17.88
CA ALA A 51 -0.57 -25.90 -19.23
C ALA A 51 0.33 -26.75 -20.13
N GLY A 52 1.65 -26.61 -20.03
CA GLY A 52 2.61 -27.42 -20.79
C GLY A 52 2.55 -28.91 -20.44
N VAL A 53 2.46 -29.25 -19.16
CA VAL A 53 2.31 -30.64 -18.68
C VAL A 53 0.98 -31.22 -19.16
N ILE A 54 -0.12 -30.49 -18.99
CA ILE A 54 -1.45 -30.92 -19.45
C ILE A 54 -1.43 -31.14 -20.97
N PHE A 55 -0.87 -30.19 -21.73
CA PHE A 55 -0.77 -30.31 -23.17
C PHE A 55 0.03 -31.54 -23.60
N PHE A 56 1.17 -31.81 -22.96
CA PHE A 56 1.98 -32.98 -23.26
C PHE A 56 1.25 -34.29 -22.93
N TYR A 57 0.60 -34.34 -21.75
CA TYR A 57 -0.16 -35.50 -21.30
C TYR A 57 -1.37 -35.80 -22.21
N LEU A 58 -2.08 -34.77 -22.68
CA LEU A 58 -3.23 -34.95 -23.56
C LEU A 58 -2.85 -35.31 -25.01
N ARG A 59 -1.57 -35.11 -25.39
CA ARG A 59 -1.08 -35.34 -26.74
C ARG A 59 -0.27 -36.63 -26.89
N THR A 60 0.07 -37.30 -25.78
CA THR A 60 0.81 -38.57 -25.73
C THR A 60 -0.14 -39.70 -25.36
#